data_AF-A0A2E0S7G0-F1
#
_entry.id   AF-A0A2E0S7G0-F1
#
_cell.length_a   1.000
_cell.length_b   1.000
_cell.length_c   1.000
_cell.angle_alpha   90.00
_cell.angle_beta   90.00
_cell.angle_gamma   90.00
#
_symmetry.space_group_name_H-M   'P 1'
#
loop_
_entity.id
_entity.type
_entity.pdbx_description
1 polymer ?
#
loop_
_entity_poly.entity_id
_entity_poly.type
_entity_poly.pdbx_seq_one_letter_code
_entity_poly.pdbx_strand_id
1 'polypeptide(L)'
;RTVASPVVAGDLIFGSHGRGVSADMLCALRAGSKSTQPKVEYEIKTAAPLTPTPLVKDKLAFLWSDAGIVTCIEAATGTVVWRNRVGGSYYGSPIWVNGYLYCVDRRGTVMVVAANEKYELLGKTSLGEPSFATPAVAGGVIYFRTETKLFSLGGE
;
A
#
# COMPACT_ATOMS: atom_id res chain seq x y z
N ARG A 1 -17.58 2.45 3.95
CA ARG A 1 -16.69 2.08 5.08
C ARG A 1 -15.25 2.36 4.69
N THR A 2 -14.41 2.72 5.66
CA THR A 2 -12.98 2.94 5.47
C THR A 2 -12.24 1.99 6.41
N VAL A 3 -11.21 1.32 5.89
CA VAL A 3 -10.42 0.34 6.66
C VAL A 3 -8.95 0.72 6.66
N ALA A 4 -8.39 1.08 5.50
CA ALA A 4 -7.06 1.66 5.41
C ALA A 4 -6.93 2.94 6.25
N SER A 5 -5.73 3.16 6.78
CA SER A 5 -5.42 4.40 7.50
C SER A 5 -5.30 5.58 6.52
N PRO A 6 -5.66 6.81 6.92
CA PRO A 6 -5.34 7.98 6.11
C PRO A 6 -3.83 8.18 6.03
N VAL A 7 -3.33 8.57 4.85
CA VAL A 7 -1.91 8.83 4.61
C VAL A 7 -1.71 10.30 4.28
N VAL A 8 -0.82 10.98 5.00
CA VAL A 8 -0.45 12.37 4.72
C VAL A 8 0.83 12.39 3.91
N ALA A 9 0.83 13.07 2.77
CA ALA A 9 2.03 13.29 1.96
C ALA A 9 2.03 14.70 1.40
N GLY A 10 2.95 15.53 1.91
CA GLY A 10 2.95 16.96 1.63
C GLY A 10 1.65 17.60 2.12
N ASP A 11 0.92 18.21 1.19
CA ASP A 11 -0.36 18.89 1.42
C ASP A 11 -1.59 18.03 1.05
N LEU A 12 -1.36 16.79 0.62
CA LEU A 12 -2.40 15.82 0.29
C LEU A 12 -2.60 14.82 1.43
N ILE A 13 -3.86 14.47 1.64
CA ILE A 13 -4.32 13.39 2.50
C ILE A 13 -4.99 12.36 1.59
N PHE A 14 -4.55 11.12 1.69
CA PHE A 14 -5.12 9.99 0.97
C PHE A 14 -6.06 9.23 1.89
N GLY A 15 -7.26 8.92 1.42
CA GLY A 15 -8.23 8.11 2.15
C GLY A 15 -8.98 7.18 1.21
N SER A 16 -9.36 6.00 1.69
CA SER A 16 -10.16 5.05 0.91
C SER A 16 -11.60 4.99 1.39
N HIS A 17 -12.49 4.66 0.47
CA HIS A 17 -13.88 4.34 0.73
C HIS A 17 -14.27 3.09 -0.04
N GLY A 18 -15.03 2.21 0.59
CA GLY A 18 -15.66 1.09 -0.10
C GLY A 18 -16.96 0.61 0.53
N ARG A 19 -17.63 -0.29 -0.16
CA ARG A 19 -18.85 -0.99 0.27
C ARG A 19 -18.61 -2.49 0.25
N GLY A 20 -19.05 -3.18 1.30
CA GLY A 20 -18.73 -4.59 1.48
C GLY A 20 -17.21 -4.81 1.41
N VAL A 21 -16.78 -5.88 0.73
CA VAL A 21 -15.36 -6.30 0.67
C VAL A 21 -14.53 -5.62 -0.43
N SER A 22 -15.06 -4.61 -1.12
CA SER A 22 -14.38 -3.92 -2.22
C SER A 22 -14.26 -2.42 -1.98
N ALA A 23 -13.12 -1.83 -2.38
CA ALA A 23 -12.99 -0.39 -2.46
C ALA A 23 -13.88 0.14 -3.60
N ASP A 24 -14.59 1.24 -3.35
CA ASP A 24 -15.22 2.03 -4.41
C ASP A 24 -14.20 3.03 -4.98
N MET A 25 -13.36 3.61 -4.10
CA MET A 25 -12.41 4.64 -4.47
C MET A 25 -11.33 4.89 -3.42
N LEU A 26 -10.24 5.51 -3.86
CA LEU A 26 -9.32 6.30 -3.06
C LEU A 26 -9.49 7.77 -3.46
N CYS A 27 -9.58 8.68 -2.50
CA CYS A 27 -9.48 10.12 -2.73
C CYS A 27 -8.13 10.65 -2.25
N ALA A 28 -7.57 11.59 -3.00
CA ALA A 28 -6.55 12.50 -2.51
C ALA A 28 -7.22 13.86 -2.28
N LEU A 29 -7.11 14.38 -1.07
CA LEU A 29 -7.76 15.62 -0.67
C LEU A 29 -6.78 16.56 0.01
N ARG A 30 -7.00 17.86 -0.18
CA ARG A 30 -6.33 18.92 0.56
C ARG A 30 -7.17 19.20 1.81
N ALA A 31 -6.52 19.17 2.97
CA ALA A 31 -7.17 19.55 4.21
C ALA A 31 -7.69 20.99 4.10
N GLY A 32 -8.90 21.21 4.61
CA GLY A 32 -9.37 22.55 4.88
C GLY A 32 -8.64 23.16 6.07
N SER A 33 -8.93 24.42 6.33
CA SER A 33 -8.53 25.15 7.54
C SER A 33 -9.77 25.71 8.23
N LYS A 34 -9.60 26.56 9.25
CA LYS A 34 -10.74 27.27 9.86
C LYS A 34 -11.51 28.14 8.86
N SER A 35 -10.87 28.58 7.77
CA SER A 35 -11.43 29.49 6.78
C SER A 35 -11.58 28.88 5.38
N THR A 36 -11.17 27.62 5.18
CA THR A 36 -11.23 26.95 3.87
C THR A 36 -11.82 25.56 4.00
N GLN A 37 -12.72 25.19 3.09
CA GLN A 37 -13.28 23.84 3.05
C GLN A 37 -12.23 22.85 2.53
N PRO A 38 -12.26 21.58 2.98
CA PRO A 38 -11.49 20.53 2.34
C PRO A 38 -11.88 20.39 0.86
N LYS A 39 -10.89 20.10 0.01
CA LYS A 39 -11.09 19.92 -1.43
C LYS A 39 -10.57 18.56 -1.87
N VAL A 40 -11.37 17.79 -2.57
CA VAL A 40 -10.89 16.60 -3.29
C VAL A 40 -10.10 17.07 -4.50
N GLU A 41 -8.83 16.67 -4.58
CA GLU A 41 -7.96 17.00 -5.71
C GLU A 41 -8.18 16.00 -6.85
N TYR A 42 -8.23 14.71 -6.54
CA TYR A 42 -8.55 13.66 -7.49
C TYR A 42 -9.06 12.38 -6.82
N GLU A 43 -9.61 11.49 -7.64
CA GLU A 43 -10.15 10.19 -7.22
C GLU A 43 -9.56 9.06 -8.08
N ILE A 44 -9.23 7.95 -7.44
CA ILE A 44 -8.85 6.70 -8.10
C ILE A 44 -9.95 5.68 -7.83
N LYS A 45 -10.67 5.26 -8.88
CA LYS A 45 -11.78 4.28 -8.77
C LYS A 45 -11.40 2.88 -9.20
N THR A 46 -10.38 2.76 -10.06
CA THR A 46 -9.91 1.46 -10.54
C THR A 46 -8.81 0.92 -9.64
N ALA A 47 -9.00 -0.32 -9.16
CA ALA A 47 -8.04 -1.01 -8.31
C ALA A 47 -7.62 -0.20 -7.06
N ALA A 48 -8.57 0.57 -6.50
CA ALA A 48 -8.36 1.26 -5.25
C ALA A 48 -8.15 0.27 -4.09
N PRO A 49 -7.32 0.60 -3.11
CA PRO A 49 -7.15 -0.21 -1.91
C PRO A 49 -8.29 0.05 -0.91
N LEU A 50 -8.83 -1.01 -0.29
CA LEU A 50 -9.77 -0.90 0.82
C LEU A 50 -9.07 -1.13 2.15
N THR A 51 -8.48 -2.31 2.33
CA THR A 51 -7.80 -2.70 3.58
C THR A 51 -6.33 -2.31 3.60
N PRO A 52 -5.51 -2.58 2.56
CA PRO A 52 -4.12 -2.14 2.56
C PRO A 52 -4.03 -0.61 2.58
N THR A 53 -3.20 -0.07 3.46
CA THR A 53 -2.93 1.37 3.49
C THR A 53 -2.01 1.74 2.32
N PRO A 54 -2.34 2.75 1.50
CA PRO A 54 -1.44 3.24 0.46
C PRO A 54 -0.06 3.61 1.01
N LEU A 55 0.98 3.52 0.18
CA LEU A 55 2.31 4.00 0.55
C LEU A 55 2.71 5.14 -0.36
N VAL A 56 3.09 6.29 0.20
CA VAL A 56 3.64 7.41 -0.56
C VAL A 56 5.12 7.53 -0.25
N LYS A 57 5.94 7.59 -1.30
CA LYS A 57 7.37 7.82 -1.20
C LYS A 57 7.80 8.80 -2.29
N ASP A 58 8.35 9.92 -1.85
CA ASP A 58 8.77 11.03 -2.71
C ASP A 58 7.62 11.52 -3.59
N LYS A 59 7.72 11.38 -4.92
CA LYS A 59 6.68 11.83 -5.87
C LYS A 59 5.65 10.75 -6.21
N LEU A 60 5.85 9.52 -5.74
CA LEU A 60 5.05 8.36 -6.14
C LEU A 60 4.18 7.88 -5.00
N ALA A 61 2.97 7.45 -5.33
CA ALA A 61 2.12 6.69 -4.43
C ALA A 61 1.85 5.29 -5.00
N PHE A 62 1.97 4.28 -4.14
CA PHE A 62 1.79 2.88 -4.44
C PHE A 62 0.51 2.38 -3.78
N LEU A 63 -0.45 2.01 -4.62
CA LEU A 63 -1.78 1.60 -4.22
C LEU A 63 -1.89 0.08 -4.39
N TRP A 64 -1.98 -0.63 -3.27
CA TRP A 64 -2.07 -2.09 -3.28
C TRP A 64 -3.51 -2.53 -3.02
N SER A 65 -4.21 -2.99 -4.06
CA SER A 65 -5.58 -3.44 -3.88
C SER A 65 -5.67 -4.78 -3.13
N ASP A 66 -6.80 -5.01 -2.46
CA ASP A 66 -7.12 -6.24 -1.75
C ASP A 66 -7.06 -7.49 -2.65
N ALA A 67 -7.13 -7.31 -3.99
CA ALA A 67 -7.09 -8.34 -5.01
C ALA A 67 -5.71 -8.47 -5.72
N GLY A 68 -4.66 -7.85 -5.16
CA GLY A 68 -3.29 -8.00 -5.66
C GLY A 68 -3.03 -7.30 -6.98
N ILE A 69 -3.68 -6.15 -7.21
CA ILE A 69 -3.27 -5.20 -8.24
C ILE A 69 -2.50 -4.08 -7.53
N VAL A 70 -1.30 -3.80 -8.01
CA VAL A 70 -0.48 -2.67 -7.55
C VAL A 70 -0.53 -1.59 -8.62
N THR A 71 -0.92 -0.38 -8.23
CA THR A 71 -0.89 0.80 -9.09
C THR A 71 0.13 1.78 -8.53
N CYS A 72 1.08 2.21 -9.36
CA CYS A 72 1.91 3.36 -9.07
C CYS A 72 1.29 4.58 -9.75
N ILE A 73 1.13 5.65 -8.99
CA ILE A 73 0.63 6.93 -9.47
C ILE A 73 1.61 8.04 -9.10
N GLU A 74 1.59 9.12 -9.87
CA GLU A 74 2.10 10.41 -9.41
C GLU A 74 1.24 10.89 -8.23
N ALA A 75 1.84 11.08 -7.07
CA ALA A 75 1.11 11.40 -5.83
C ALA A 75 0.42 12.77 -5.88
N ALA A 76 0.90 13.71 -6.70
CA ALA A 76 0.32 15.05 -6.79
C ALA A 76 -0.93 15.11 -7.68
N THR A 77 -1.01 14.25 -8.69
CA THR A 77 -1.98 14.37 -9.81
C THR A 77 -2.91 13.17 -9.91
N GLY A 78 -2.53 12.02 -9.35
CA GLY A 78 -3.26 10.77 -9.53
C GLY A 78 -2.98 10.09 -10.87
N THR A 79 -2.11 10.65 -11.72
CA THR A 79 -1.75 10.07 -13.01
C THR A 79 -1.13 8.70 -12.81
N VAL A 80 -1.66 7.70 -13.50
CA VAL A 80 -1.14 6.32 -13.42
C VAL A 80 0.19 6.25 -14.17
N VAL A 81 1.26 5.93 -13.45
CA VAL A 81 2.58 5.63 -14.02
C VAL A 81 2.61 4.21 -14.53
N TRP A 82 2.17 3.25 -13.69
CA TRP A 82 1.98 1.86 -14.09
C TRP A 82 0.93 1.15 -13.22
N ARG A 83 0.41 0.05 -13.74
CA ARG A 83 -0.52 -0.84 -13.03
C ARG A 83 -0.26 -2.29 -13.40
N ASN A 84 0.00 -3.13 -12.41
CA ASN A 84 0.32 -4.53 -12.64
C ASN A 84 -0.30 -5.45 -11.59
N ARG A 85 -0.56 -6.71 -11.98
CA ARG A 85 -1.08 -7.73 -11.07
C ARG A 85 0.08 -8.53 -10.48
N VAL A 86 0.18 -8.51 -9.16
CA VAL A 86 1.14 -9.33 -8.40
C VAL A 86 0.50 -10.66 -7.95
N GLY A 87 -0.84 -10.70 -7.91
CA GLY A 87 -1.62 -11.87 -7.44
C GLY A 87 -1.76 -11.90 -5.93
N GLY A 88 -2.53 -12.83 -5.38
CA GLY A 88 -2.81 -12.92 -3.94
C GLY A 88 -4.00 -12.06 -3.49
N SER A 89 -4.29 -12.10 -2.19
CA SER A 89 -5.31 -11.27 -1.54
C SER A 89 -4.73 -10.64 -0.29
N TYR A 90 -4.96 -9.35 -0.04
CA TYR A 90 -4.16 -8.58 0.94
C TYR A 90 -5.03 -7.93 1.98
N TYR A 91 -4.61 -8.08 3.25
CA TYR A 91 -5.03 -7.22 4.36
C TYR A 91 -3.85 -6.43 4.94
N GLY A 92 -2.65 -7.00 4.91
CA GLY A 92 -1.42 -6.28 5.24
C GLY A 92 -1.19 -5.11 4.28
N SER A 93 -0.59 -4.04 4.80
CA SER A 93 -0.19 -2.88 4.00
C SER A 93 1.24 -3.06 3.48
N PRO A 94 1.61 -2.46 2.33
CA PRO A 94 2.99 -2.43 1.89
C PRO A 94 3.85 -1.55 2.82
N ILE A 95 5.10 -1.93 2.99
CA ILE A 95 6.16 -1.08 3.56
C ILE A 95 7.23 -0.77 2.52
N TRP A 96 7.96 0.32 2.71
CA TRP A 96 9.09 0.71 1.85
C TRP A 96 10.40 0.58 2.61
N VAL A 97 11.36 -0.14 2.02
CA VAL A 97 12.73 -0.29 2.55
C VAL A 97 13.71 -0.25 1.38
N ASN A 98 14.65 0.69 1.41
CA ASN A 98 15.77 0.78 0.44
C ASN A 98 15.37 0.68 -1.04
N GLY A 99 14.26 1.35 -1.43
CA GLY A 99 13.80 1.33 -2.81
C GLY A 99 12.92 0.14 -3.19
N TYR A 100 12.53 -0.69 -2.22
CA TYR A 100 11.68 -1.86 -2.43
C TYR A 100 10.41 -1.79 -1.58
N LEU A 101 9.30 -2.22 -2.18
CA LEU A 101 8.03 -2.42 -1.51
C LEU A 101 7.92 -3.88 -1.07
N TYR A 102 7.62 -4.10 0.21
CA TYR A 102 7.30 -5.42 0.75
C TYR A 102 5.85 -5.45 1.20
N CYS A 103 5.09 -6.43 0.74
CA CYS A 103 3.71 -6.63 1.19
C CYS A 103 3.43 -8.12 1.32
N VAL A 104 2.59 -8.50 2.29
CA VAL A 104 2.28 -9.90 2.58
C VAL A 104 0.83 -10.17 2.27
N ASP A 105 0.60 -11.19 1.44
CA ASP A 105 -0.74 -11.66 1.15
C ASP A 105 -1.29 -12.53 2.29
N ARG A 106 -2.59 -12.81 2.26
CA ARG A 106 -3.34 -13.58 3.27
C ARG A 106 -2.86 -15.01 3.43
N ARG A 107 -2.11 -15.55 2.47
CA ARG A 107 -1.51 -16.89 2.53
C ARG A 107 -0.08 -16.86 3.07
N GLY A 108 0.41 -15.70 3.49
CA GLY A 108 1.78 -15.53 3.97
C GLY A 108 2.80 -15.42 2.84
N THR A 109 2.40 -15.06 1.62
CA THR A 109 3.34 -14.80 0.53
C THR A 109 3.83 -13.36 0.61
N VAL A 110 5.12 -13.17 0.85
CA VAL A 110 5.80 -11.88 0.75
C VAL A 110 6.06 -11.57 -0.72
N MET A 111 5.61 -10.40 -1.16
CA MET A 111 5.85 -9.87 -2.48
C MET A 111 6.84 -8.70 -2.39
N VAL A 112 7.82 -8.70 -3.29
CA VAL A 112 8.83 -7.63 -3.37
C VAL A 112 8.72 -6.95 -4.73
N VAL A 113 8.42 -5.66 -4.74
CA VAL A 113 8.26 -4.86 -5.97
C VAL A 113 9.20 -3.66 -5.89
N ALA A 114 9.85 -3.29 -6.99
CA ALA A 114 10.66 -2.07 -7.03
C ALA A 114 9.78 -0.82 -6.84
N ALA A 115 10.22 0.09 -5.96
CA ALA A 115 9.50 1.33 -5.65
C ALA A 115 9.91 2.47 -6.60
N ASN A 116 9.68 2.30 -7.90
CA ASN A 116 10.06 3.30 -8.91
C ASN A 116 9.01 3.42 -10.04
N GLU A 117 9.32 4.24 -11.06
CA GLU A 117 8.43 4.54 -12.19
C GLU A 117 8.30 3.40 -13.22
N LYS A 118 9.05 2.31 -13.06
CA LYS A 118 8.95 1.10 -13.87
C LYS A 118 8.52 -0.06 -12.99
N TYR A 119 7.49 -0.77 -13.40
CA TYR A 119 7.12 -1.98 -12.69
C TYR A 119 8.21 -3.05 -12.81
N GLU A 120 8.61 -3.59 -11.66
CA GLU A 120 9.48 -4.74 -11.56
C GLU A 120 9.11 -5.55 -10.32
N LEU A 121 8.70 -6.80 -10.52
CA LEU A 121 8.51 -7.77 -9.44
C LEU A 121 9.85 -8.48 -9.21
N LEU A 122 10.44 -8.23 -8.05
CA LEU A 122 11.77 -8.71 -7.68
C LEU A 122 11.74 -10.11 -7.05
N GLY A 123 10.64 -10.47 -6.38
CA GLY A 123 10.55 -11.76 -5.74
C GLY A 123 9.19 -12.07 -5.11
N LYS A 124 9.01 -13.37 -4.87
CA LYS A 124 7.89 -13.93 -4.09
C LYS A 124 8.45 -14.97 -3.13
N THR A 125 8.13 -14.88 -1.85
CA THR A 125 8.61 -15.82 -0.83
C THR A 125 7.48 -16.22 0.09
N SER A 126 7.27 -17.53 0.28
CA SER A 126 6.26 -18.03 1.22
C SER A 126 6.83 -18.07 2.64
N LEU A 127 6.06 -17.57 3.61
CA LEU A 127 6.32 -17.73 5.04
C LEU A 127 5.80 -19.08 5.58
N GLY A 128 5.12 -19.86 4.74
CA GLY A 128 4.63 -21.21 5.09
C GLY A 128 3.33 -21.25 5.90
N GLU A 129 2.80 -20.10 6.35
CA GLU A 129 1.54 -20.00 7.07
C GLU A 129 0.86 -18.64 6.80
N PRO A 130 -0.46 -18.50 7.05
CA PRO A 130 -1.18 -17.25 6.81
C PRO A 130 -0.61 -16.03 7.55
N SER A 131 -0.81 -14.85 6.97
CA SER A 131 -0.53 -13.57 7.60
C SER A 131 -1.59 -12.54 7.23
N PHE A 132 -1.95 -11.69 8.19
CA PHE A 132 -2.84 -10.56 7.98
C PHE A 132 -2.17 -9.24 8.38
N ALA A 133 -0.87 -9.28 8.67
CA ALA A 133 -0.14 -8.19 9.29
C ALA A 133 0.62 -7.37 8.24
N THR A 134 0.71 -6.07 8.49
CA THR A 134 1.70 -5.20 7.85
C THR A 134 3.09 -5.56 8.41
N PRO A 135 4.12 -5.76 7.56
CA PRO A 135 5.49 -5.96 8.05
C PRO A 135 5.97 -4.77 8.87
N ALA A 136 6.87 -4.99 9.83
CA ALA A 136 7.46 -3.93 10.65
C ALA A 136 8.96 -3.80 10.37
N VAL A 137 9.52 -2.62 10.59
CA VAL A 137 10.97 -2.37 10.45
C VAL A 137 11.50 -1.80 11.74
N ALA A 138 12.53 -2.42 12.31
CA ALA A 138 13.23 -1.92 13.49
C ALA A 138 14.69 -2.37 13.47
N GLY A 139 15.62 -1.47 13.82
CA GLY A 139 17.05 -1.80 13.91
C GLY A 139 17.67 -2.34 12.62
N GLY A 140 17.19 -1.93 11.45
CA GLY A 140 17.68 -2.45 10.16
C GLY A 140 17.13 -3.83 9.77
N VAL A 141 16.18 -4.38 10.54
CA VAL A 141 15.55 -5.68 10.31
C VAL A 141 14.09 -5.48 9.91
N ILE A 142 13.62 -6.27 8.93
CA ILE A 142 12.21 -6.38 8.59
C ILE A 142 11.61 -7.58 9.34
N TYR A 143 10.46 -7.40 9.96
CA TYR A 143 9.74 -8.43 10.68
C TYR A 143 8.41 -8.76 10.00
N PHE A 144 8.17 -10.05 9.79
CA PHE A 144 6.92 -10.57 9.24
C PHE A 144 6.21 -11.41 10.31
N ARG A 145 5.07 -10.91 10.80
CA ARG A 145 4.21 -11.66 11.72
C ARG A 145 3.28 -12.55 10.93
N THR A 146 3.20 -13.80 11.32
CA THR A 146 2.25 -14.79 10.81
C THR A 146 1.26 -15.19 11.91
N GLU A 147 0.45 -16.23 11.71
CA GLU A 147 -0.46 -16.73 12.75
C GLU A 147 0.28 -17.18 14.01
N THR A 148 1.38 -17.93 13.85
CA THR A 148 2.09 -18.54 14.99
C THR A 148 3.54 -18.10 15.16
N LYS A 149 4.11 -17.37 14.19
CA LYS A 149 5.54 -17.03 14.17
C LYS A 149 5.81 -15.55 13.89
N LEU A 150 7.05 -15.17 14.17
CA LEU A 150 7.64 -13.89 13.76
C LEU A 150 8.94 -14.20 13.01
N PHE A 151 8.98 -13.87 11.72
CA PHE A 151 10.17 -14.03 10.88
C PHE A 151 10.94 -12.71 10.82
N SER A 152 12.26 -12.77 10.72
CA SER A 152 13.12 -11.63 10.46
C SER A 152 13.80 -11.76 9.09
N LEU A 153 14.04 -10.63 8.44
CA LEU A 153 14.82 -10.52 7.20
C LEU A 153 15.78 -9.33 7.32
N GLY A 154 17.07 -9.59 7.09
CA GLY A 154 18.14 -8.63 7.32
C GLY A 154 18.61 -8.60 8.78
N GLY A 155 19.33 -7.53 9.13
CA GLY A 155 20.15 -7.47 10.34
C GLY A 155 21.51 -8.10 10.12
N GLU A 156 22.55 -7.48 10.68
CA GLU A 156 23.84 -8.12 10.95
C GLU A 156 23.77 -8.88 12.28
#